data_AF-A0A7V3M696-F1
#
_entry.id   AF-A0A7V3M696-F1
#
_cell.length_a   1.000
_cell.length_b   1.000
_cell.length_c   1.000
_cell.angle_alpha   90.00
_cell.angle_beta   90.00
_cell.angle_gamma   90.00
#
_symmetry.space_group_name_H-M   'P 1'
#
loop_
_entity.id
_entity.type
_entity.pdbx_description
1 polymer ?
#
loop_
_entity_poly.entity_id
_entity_poly.type
_entity_poly.pdbx_seq_one_letter_code
_entity_poly.pdbx_strand_id
1 'polypeptide(L)'
;MKKIKTLQCIKCGKDYDIDEIEYTCSSCGGNLQVLYDYNLIKKRFSYEELKENKHFDIWRYVDLLPISDLKDIPNLQIGYTPLYKEKKLAEKFDIEELYIKDDG
;
A
#
# COMPACT_ATOMS: atom_id res chain seq x y z
N MET A 1 -14.85 7.83 -0.10
CA MET A 1 -13.67 7.17 -0.69
C MET A 1 -14.04 6.42 -1.98
N LYS A 2 -14.04 7.08 -3.14
CA LYS A 2 -14.66 6.53 -4.38
C LYS A 2 -14.01 5.25 -4.94
N LYS A 3 -12.79 4.90 -4.49
CA LYS A 3 -12.01 3.75 -5.00
C LYS A 3 -12.03 2.52 -4.08
N ILE A 4 -12.68 2.62 -2.92
CA ILE A 4 -12.93 1.49 -2.02
C ILE A 4 -14.42 1.15 -2.13
N LYS A 5 -14.72 -0.13 -2.33
CA LYS A 5 -16.08 -0.66 -2.44
C LYS A 5 -16.65 -1.06 -1.08
N THR A 6 -15.87 -1.80 -0.28
CA THR A 6 -16.30 -2.32 1.03
C THR A 6 -15.09 -2.83 1.81
N LEU A 7 -15.28 -3.05 3.11
CA LEU A 7 -14.39 -3.86 3.95
C LEU A 7 -14.98 -5.26 4.10
N GLN A 8 -14.23 -6.29 3.75
CA GLN A 8 -14.71 -7.67 3.83
C GLN A 8 -13.91 -8.47 4.84
N CYS A 9 -14.56 -9.28 5.66
CA CYS A 9 -13.85 -10.18 6.56
C CYS A 9 -13.19 -11.33 5.79
N ILE A 10 -11.88 -11.51 5.95
CA ILE A 10 -11.13 -12.59 5.30
C ILE A 10 -11.54 -14.00 5.77
N LYS A 11 -12.17 -14.09 6.95
CA LYS A 11 -12.51 -15.36 7.59
C LYS A 11 -13.95 -15.79 7.28
N CYS A 12 -14.92 -14.89 7.40
CA CYS A 12 -16.34 -15.23 7.23
C CYS A 12 -17.00 -14.58 6.01
N GLY A 13 -16.29 -13.74 5.25
CA GLY A 13 -16.80 -13.09 4.04
C GLY A 13 -17.85 -12.01 4.29
N LYS A 14 -18.13 -11.64 5.54
CA LYS A 14 -19.08 -10.57 5.85
C LYS A 14 -18.51 -9.22 5.40
N ASP A 15 -19.34 -8.47 4.68
CA ASP A 15 -19.05 -7.12 4.22
C ASP A 15 -19.49 -6.08 5.26
N TYR A 16 -18.78 -4.96 5.26
CA TYR A 16 -18.98 -3.82 6.14
C TYR A 16 -18.80 -2.52 5.36
N ASP A 17 -19.57 -1.50 5.72
CA ASP A 17 -19.31 -0.16 5.24
C ASP A 17 -17.99 0.37 5.81
N ILE A 18 -17.33 1.25 5.05
CA ILE A 18 -15.99 1.77 5.38
C ILE A 18 -15.96 2.45 6.75
N ASP A 19 -17.08 3.07 7.15
CA ASP A 19 -17.21 3.82 8.39
C ASP A 19 -17.87 2.99 9.52
N GLU A 20 -18.16 1.70 9.29
CA GLU A 20 -18.90 0.85 10.23
C GLU A 20 -17.99 0.18 11.27
N ILE A 21 -16.73 -0.12 10.91
CA ILE A 21 -15.81 -0.88 11.74
C ILE A 21 -14.39 -0.32 11.68
N GLU A 22 -13.74 -0.19 12.84
CA GLU A 22 -12.39 0.32 12.92
C GLU A 22 -11.27 -0.73 12.70
N TYR A 23 -11.40 -1.95 13.25
CA TYR A 23 -10.25 -2.89 13.29
C TYR A 23 -10.56 -4.33 12.90
N THR A 24 -11.61 -4.94 13.46
CA THR A 24 -11.88 -6.39 13.27
C THR A 24 -13.34 -6.69 13.06
N CYS A 25 -13.62 -7.79 12.37
CA CYS A 25 -14.97 -8.27 12.10
C CYS A 25 -15.76 -8.47 13.40
N SER A 26 -16.81 -7.68 13.58
CA SER A 26 -17.73 -7.75 14.73
C SER A 26 -18.40 -9.10 14.91
N SER A 27 -18.47 -9.93 13.86
CA SER A 27 -19.12 -11.25 13.91
C SER A 27 -18.19 -12.39 14.31
N CYS A 28 -16.89 -12.31 14.05
CA CYS A 28 -15.99 -13.46 14.22
C CYS A 28 -14.57 -13.13 14.66
N GLY A 29 -14.26 -11.85 14.89
CA GLY A 29 -12.93 -11.35 15.30
C GLY A 29 -11.86 -11.42 14.22
N GLY A 30 -12.19 -11.82 12.98
CA GLY A 30 -11.23 -11.89 11.88
C GLY A 30 -10.83 -10.52 11.33
N ASN A 31 -9.67 -10.44 10.69
CA ASN A 31 -9.22 -9.22 10.01
C ASN A 31 -10.13 -8.86 8.82
N LEU A 32 -10.22 -7.57 8.54
CA LEU A 32 -10.92 -7.04 7.36
C LEU A 32 -9.91 -6.72 6.25
N GLN A 33 -10.25 -7.07 5.01
CA GLN A 33 -9.54 -6.65 3.80
C GLN A 33 -10.30 -5.51 3.12
N VAL A 34 -9.57 -4.61 2.48
CA VAL A 34 -10.15 -3.51 1.70
C VAL A 34 -10.40 -4.01 0.28
N LEU A 35 -11.66 -3.98 -0.17
CA LEU A 35 -12.00 -4.31 -1.55
C LEU A 35 -12.03 -3.05 -2.41
N TYR A 36 -11.17 -2.99 -3.43
CA TYR A 36 -11.00 -1.82 -4.28
C TYR A 36 -11.81 -1.87 -5.57
N ASP A 37 -12.10 -0.69 -6.13
CA ASP A 37 -12.54 -0.53 -7.51
C ASP A 37 -11.34 -0.46 -8.48
N TYR A 38 -10.80 -1.63 -8.84
CA TYR A 38 -9.69 -1.72 -9.79
C TYR A 38 -10.00 -1.17 -11.18
N ASN A 39 -11.27 -1.16 -11.61
CA ASN A 39 -11.65 -0.55 -12.88
C ASN A 39 -11.50 0.97 -12.84
N LEU A 40 -11.75 1.59 -11.68
CA LEU A 40 -11.49 3.01 -11.46
C LEU A 40 -9.99 3.28 -11.32
N ILE A 41 -9.28 2.48 -10.52
CA ILE A 41 -7.84 2.65 -10.29
C ILE A 41 -7.06 2.58 -11.60
N LYS A 42 -7.35 1.59 -12.45
CA LYS A 42 -6.68 1.41 -13.75
C LYS A 42 -6.80 2.64 -14.69
N LYS A 43 -7.82 3.48 -14.50
CA LYS A 43 -8.02 4.72 -15.28
C LYS A 43 -7.24 5.93 -14.74
N ARG A 44 -6.70 5.83 -13.53
CA ARG A 44 -6.07 6.94 -12.79
C ARG A 44 -4.61 6.70 -12.44
N PHE A 45 -4.19 5.44 -12.49
CA PHE A 45 -2.85 5.03 -12.11
C PHE A 45 -2.28 4.11 -13.17
N SER A 46 -1.27 4.60 -13.86
CA SER A 46 -0.50 3.87 -14.87
C SER A 46 0.98 3.78 -14.50
N TYR A 47 1.67 2.86 -15.16
CA TYR A 47 3.11 2.70 -14.99
C TYR A 47 3.87 3.94 -15.48
N GLU A 48 3.41 4.53 -16.58
CA GLU A 48 3.99 5.73 -17.20
C GLU A 48 3.90 6.93 -16.26
N GLU A 49 2.71 7.20 -15.69
CA GLU A 49 2.52 8.25 -14.69
C GLU A 49 3.40 8.02 -13.46
N LEU A 50 3.46 6.77 -12.96
CA LEU A 50 4.29 6.43 -11.81
C LEU A 50 5.78 6.69 -12.09
N LYS A 51 6.25 6.34 -13.29
CA LYS A 51 7.65 6.50 -13.71
C LYS A 51 8.04 7.97 -13.81
N GLU A 52 7.14 8.84 -14.27
CA GLU A 52 7.36 10.27 -14.40
C GLU A 52 7.17 11.05 -13.08
N ASN A 53 6.49 10.44 -12.11
CA ASN A 53 6.21 11.06 -10.82
C ASN A 53 7.49 11.32 -10.01
N LYS A 54 7.71 12.59 -9.64
CA LYS A 54 8.87 13.07 -8.88
C LYS A 54 8.68 13.08 -7.36
N HIS A 55 7.50 12.67 -6.88
CA HIS A 55 7.27 12.44 -5.46
C HIS A 55 7.95 11.12 -5.08
N PHE A 56 9.00 11.23 -4.28
CA PHE A 56 9.81 10.12 -3.79
C PHE A 56 9.42 9.77 -2.36
N ASP A 57 8.13 9.46 -2.19
CA ASP A 57 7.49 9.13 -0.93
C ASP A 57 6.24 8.27 -1.20
N ILE A 58 5.49 7.92 -0.15
CA ILE A 58 4.26 7.12 -0.23
C ILE A 58 3.15 7.82 -1.03
N TRP A 59 3.17 9.15 -1.14
CA TRP A 59 2.09 9.94 -1.74
C TRP A 59 2.05 9.81 -3.26
N ARG A 60 3.14 9.33 -3.89
CA ARG A 60 3.13 8.93 -5.31
C ARG A 60 2.13 7.83 -5.65
N TYR A 61 1.63 7.11 -4.63
CA TYR A 61 0.63 6.05 -4.76
C TYR A 61 -0.77 6.48 -4.32
N VAL A 62 -1.06 7.79 -4.28
CA VAL A 62 -2.32 8.34 -3.77
C VAL A 62 -3.56 7.63 -4.33
N ASP A 63 -3.59 7.25 -5.60
CA ASP A 63 -4.72 6.54 -6.22
C ASP A 63 -4.91 5.09 -5.73
N LEU A 64 -3.89 4.52 -5.08
CA LEU A 64 -3.95 3.21 -4.42
C LEU A 64 -4.22 3.32 -2.92
N LEU A 65 -3.82 4.42 -2.27
CA LEU A 65 -3.95 4.58 -0.82
C LEU A 65 -5.41 4.72 -0.38
N PRO A 66 -5.83 4.09 0.72
CA PRO A 66 -7.21 4.09 1.22
C PRO A 66 -7.60 5.43 1.92
N ILE A 67 -7.25 6.57 1.34
CA ILE A 67 -7.53 7.91 1.89
C ILE A 67 -8.64 8.63 1.12
N SER A 68 -9.42 9.43 1.83
CA SER A 68 -10.58 10.18 1.33
C SER A 68 -10.19 11.49 0.66
N ASP A 69 -9.23 12.22 1.24
CA ASP A 69 -8.66 13.45 0.72
C ASP A 69 -7.17 13.62 1.09
N LEU A 70 -6.54 14.69 0.59
CA LEU A 70 -5.13 15.00 0.77
C LEU A 70 -4.89 16.21 1.68
N LYS A 71 -5.93 16.70 2.36
CA LYS A 71 -5.84 17.96 3.11
C LYS A 71 -4.92 17.86 4.32
N ASP A 72 -4.91 16.68 4.95
CA ASP A 72 -4.17 16.43 6.19
C ASP A 72 -2.93 15.56 5.96
N ILE A 73 -2.29 15.68 4.79
CA ILE A 73 -1.01 15.00 4.55
C ILE A 73 0.07 15.65 5.42
N PRO A 74 0.71 14.91 6.34
CA PRO A 74 1.80 15.44 7.12
C PRO A 74 2.98 15.79 6.21
N ASN A 75 3.70 16.87 6.56
CA ASN A 75 4.97 17.21 5.92
C ASN A 75 6.09 16.30 6.44
N LEU A 76 5.97 15.00 6.16
CA LEU A 76 6.90 13.94 6.54
C LEU A 76 7.24 13.10 5.30
N GLN A 77 8.52 12.83 5.11
CA GLN A 77 8.95 11.85 4.11
C GLN A 77 8.68 10.44 4.64
N ILE A 78 7.70 9.78 4.04
CA ILE A 78 7.28 8.43 4.41
C ILE A 78 7.54 7.51 3.22
N GLY A 79 8.24 6.40 3.43
CA GLY A 79 8.57 5.46 2.38
C GLY A 79 9.69 5.96 1.46
N TYR A 80 9.78 5.33 0.27
CA TYR A 80 10.91 5.51 -0.66
C TYR A 80 12.28 5.37 -0.01
N THR A 81 12.35 4.47 0.96
CA THR A 81 13.56 4.18 1.72
C THR A 81 14.62 3.45 0.84
N PRO A 82 15.89 3.48 1.24
CA PRO A 82 16.97 2.90 0.44
C PRO A 82 16.82 1.40 0.14
N LEU A 83 17.37 0.99 -0.99
CA LEU A 83 17.57 -0.41 -1.36
C LEU A 83 19.06 -0.59 -1.70
N TYR A 84 19.82 -1.19 -0.79
CA TYR A 84 21.26 -1.36 -0.92
C TYR A 84 21.59 -2.66 -1.64
N LYS A 85 22.53 -2.63 -2.59
CA LYS A 85 23.08 -3.85 -3.18
C LYS A 85 24.31 -4.30 -2.39
N GLU A 86 24.23 -5.47 -1.75
CA GLU A 86 25.25 -5.95 -0.81
C GLU A 86 26.12 -7.07 -1.38
N LYS A 87 27.09 -6.68 -2.21
CA LYS A 87 27.98 -7.62 -2.91
C LYS A 87 28.82 -8.50 -1.98
N LYS A 88 29.36 -7.94 -0.89
CA LYS A 88 30.23 -8.68 0.03
C LYS A 88 29.50 -9.81 0.74
N LEU A 89 28.24 -9.57 1.10
CA LEU A 89 27.40 -10.59 1.72
C LEU A 89 26.94 -11.61 0.68
N ALA A 90 26.62 -11.19 -0.53
CA ALA A 90 26.31 -12.09 -1.65
C ALA A 90 27.47 -13.09 -1.89
N GLU A 91 28.71 -12.59 -1.99
CA GLU A 91 29.92 -13.42 -2.14
C GLU A 91 30.14 -14.36 -0.94
N LYS A 92 29.96 -13.86 0.29
CA LYS A 92 30.14 -14.64 1.52
C LYS A 92 29.19 -15.84 1.60
N PHE A 93 27.97 -15.69 1.09
CA PHE A 93 26.92 -16.71 1.17
C PHE A 93 26.69 -17.47 -0.14
N ASP A 94 27.50 -17.23 -1.17
CA ASP A 94 27.37 -17.84 -2.50
C ASP A 94 25.98 -17.61 -3.14
N ILE A 95 25.53 -16.34 -3.11
CA ILE A 95 24.26 -15.88 -3.70
C ILE A 95 24.56 -14.92 -4.86
N GLU A 96 23.82 -15.03 -5.97
CA GLU A 96 24.03 -14.20 -7.17
C GLU A 96 23.78 -12.71 -6.91
N GLU A 97 22.63 -12.36 -6.31
CA GLU A 97 22.29 -10.99 -5.97
C GLU A 97 21.66 -10.90 -4.58
N LEU A 98 22.20 -10.00 -3.76
CA LEU A 98 21.64 -9.66 -2.45
C LEU A 98 21.35 -8.17 -2.39
N TYR A 99 20.14 -7.85 -1.94
CA TYR A 99 19.69 -6.50 -1.66
C TYR A 99 19.17 -6.38 -0.23
N ILE A 100 19.47 -5.26 0.43
CA ILE A 100 18.91 -4.91 1.73
C ILE A 100 17.91 -3.77 1.51
N LYS A 101 16.64 -4.03 1.85
CA LYS A 101 15.61 -3.01 1.95
C LYS A 101 15.61 -2.48 3.38
N ASP A 102 16.06 -1.24 3.54
CA ASP A 102 16.17 -0.59 4.84
C ASP A 102 14.94 0.28 5.07
N ASP A 103 13.94 -0.24 5.78
CA ASP A 103 12.69 0.49 6.08
C ASP A 103 12.73 1.23 7.44
N GLY A 104 13.88 1.26 8.12
CA GLY A 104 14.07 1.83 9.46
C GLY A 104 14.05 0.82 10.60
#